data_AF-A0A7V0QGS6-F1
#
_entry.id   AF-A0A7V0QGS6-F1
#
_cell.length_a   1.000
_cell.length_b   1.000
_cell.length_c   1.000
_cell.angle_alpha   90.00
_cell.angle_beta   90.00
_cell.angle_gamma   90.00
#
_symmetry.space_group_name_H-M   'P 1'
#
loop_
_entity.id
_entity.type
_entity.pdbx_description
1 polymer ?
#
loop_
_entity_poly.entity_id
_entity_poly.type
_entity_poly.pdbx_seq_one_letter_code
_entity_poly.pdbx_strand_id
1 'polypeptide(L)'
;MIARPDPNHSLMKDCFWEYNFTATDIKKIIKSDNLREKQFLFEKILANSTHLFRDLKIFPRDNLEILIGSYTVPAFNREYLSRRKNMVEYHFFNQELTIEELKWTV
;
A
#
# COMPACT_ATOMS: atom_id res chain seq x y z
N MET A 1 -5.99 28.70 5.17
CA MET A 1 -6.27 27.31 4.77
C MET A 1 -5.07 26.81 3.99
N ILE A 2 -4.27 25.90 4.54
CA ILE A 2 -3.15 25.29 3.81
C ILE A 2 -3.76 24.26 2.87
N ALA A 3 -3.61 24.46 1.56
CA ALA A 3 -4.03 23.47 0.56
C ALA A 3 -3.32 22.15 0.87
N ARG A 4 -4.09 21.10 1.16
CA ARG A 4 -3.51 19.75 1.29
C ARG A 4 -2.98 19.36 -0.10
N PRO A 5 -1.72 18.92 -0.24
CA PRO A 5 -1.21 18.47 -1.52
C PRO A 5 -2.08 17.31 -2.02
N ASP A 6 -2.33 17.27 -3.34
CA ASP A 6 -3.07 16.17 -3.97
C ASP A 6 -2.43 14.83 -3.54
N PRO A 7 -3.19 13.88 -2.94
CA PRO A 7 -2.66 12.57 -2.56
C PRO A 7 -1.94 11.83 -3.70
N ASN A 8 -2.22 12.18 -4.96
CA ASN A 8 -1.54 11.61 -6.12
C ASN A 8 -0.07 12.07 -6.25
N HIS A 9 0.31 13.24 -5.71
CA HIS A 9 1.64 13.81 -5.91
C HIS A 9 2.74 13.01 -5.18
N SER A 10 2.49 12.56 -3.94
CA SER A 10 3.47 11.74 -3.21
C SER A 10 3.54 10.32 -3.76
N LEU A 11 2.42 9.75 -4.23
CA LEU A 11 2.41 8.43 -4.86
C LEU A 11 3.31 8.40 -6.09
N MET A 12 3.21 9.40 -6.96
CA MET A 12 4.05 9.51 -8.15
C MET A 12 5.53 9.64 -7.80
N LYS A 13 5.86 10.51 -6.84
CA LYS A 13 7.24 10.74 -6.42
C LYS A 13 7.86 9.53 -5.71
N ASP A 14 7.13 8.90 -4.81
CA ASP A 14 7.68 7.87 -3.93
C ASP A 14 7.60 6.49 -4.58
N CYS A 15 6.48 6.17 -5.21
CA CYS A 15 6.18 4.81 -5.67
C CYS A 15 6.45 4.58 -7.16
N PHE A 16 6.36 5.63 -7.99
CA PHE A 16 6.34 5.52 -9.45
C PHE A 16 7.38 6.39 -10.18
N TRP A 17 8.43 6.83 -9.48
CA TRP A 17 9.48 7.71 -10.04
C TRP A 17 10.18 7.14 -11.28
N GLU A 18 10.22 5.82 -11.41
CA GLU A 18 10.85 5.10 -12.53
C GLU A 18 9.87 4.78 -13.68
N TYR A 19 8.59 5.12 -13.55
CA TYR A 19 7.54 4.77 -14.51
C TYR A 19 6.87 5.99 -15.13
N ASN A 20 6.42 5.83 -16.37
CA ASN A 20 5.56 6.80 -17.06
C ASN A 20 4.09 6.65 -16.64
N PHE A 21 3.80 6.70 -15.34
CA PHE A 21 2.42 6.73 -14.82
C PHE A 21 1.92 8.17 -14.72
N THR A 22 0.61 8.35 -14.88
CA THR A 22 -0.08 9.58 -14.49
C THR A 22 -1.06 9.30 -13.36
N ALA A 23 -1.49 10.35 -12.66
CA ALA A 23 -2.58 10.24 -11.68
C ALA A 23 -3.86 9.65 -12.30
N THR A 24 -4.10 9.90 -13.59
CA THR A 24 -5.25 9.33 -14.32
C THR A 24 -5.12 7.83 -14.50
N ASP A 25 -3.91 7.32 -14.77
CA ASP A 25 -3.66 5.89 -14.94
C ASP A 25 -3.84 5.12 -13.64
N ILE A 26 -3.35 5.68 -12.51
CA ILE A 26 -3.61 5.12 -11.17
C ILE A 26 -5.12 5.02 -10.91
N LYS A 27 -5.89 6.09 -11.21
CA LYS A 27 -7.35 6.08 -11.06
C LYS A 27 -8.03 5.05 -11.95
N LYS A 28 -7.54 4.83 -13.17
CA LYS A 28 -8.05 3.79 -14.08
C LYS A 28 -7.82 2.40 -13.50
N ILE A 29 -6.62 2.10 -12.99
CA ILE A 29 -6.29 0.81 -12.38
C ILE A 29 -7.17 0.54 -11.16
N ILE A 30 -7.35 1.53 -10.28
CA ILE A 30 -8.18 1.36 -9.07
C ILE A 30 -9.62 1.00 -9.42
N LYS A 31 -10.15 1.59 -10.51
CA LYS A 31 -11.53 1.38 -10.97
C LYS A 31 -11.70 0.18 -11.91
N SER A 32 -10.63 -0.41 -12.41
CA SER A 32 -10.71 -1.56 -13.32
C SER A 32 -11.02 -2.85 -12.55
N ASP A 33 -11.51 -3.88 -13.22
CA ASP A 33 -11.64 -5.22 -12.64
C ASP A 33 -10.34 -6.04 -12.76
N ASN A 34 -9.26 -5.42 -13.25
CA ASN A 34 -7.98 -6.09 -13.45
C ASN A 34 -7.21 -6.21 -12.12
N LEU A 35 -7.41 -7.34 -11.45
CA LEU A 35 -6.74 -7.61 -10.17
C LEU A 35 -5.22 -7.58 -10.28
N ARG A 36 -4.64 -7.98 -11.42
CA ARG A 36 -3.19 -7.99 -11.62
C ARG A 36 -2.60 -6.58 -11.62
N GLU A 37 -3.27 -5.62 -12.25
CA GLU A 37 -2.84 -4.22 -12.23
C GLU A 37 -2.98 -3.60 -10.84
N LYS A 38 -4.07 -3.93 -10.12
CA LYS A 38 -4.26 -3.51 -8.73
C LYS A 38 -3.18 -4.09 -7.82
N GLN A 39 -2.82 -5.35 -8.02
CA GLN A 39 -1.73 -6.03 -7.30
C GLN A 39 -0.40 -5.32 -7.52
N PHE A 40 -0.07 -4.99 -8.77
CA PHE A 40 1.13 -4.21 -9.08
C PHE A 40 1.15 -2.85 -8.36
N LEU A 41 0.05 -2.11 -8.41
CA LEU A 41 -0.07 -0.80 -7.73
C LEU A 41 0.08 -0.95 -6.21
N PHE A 42 -0.59 -1.95 -5.63
CA PHE A 42 -0.49 -2.28 -4.21
C PHE A 42 0.94 -2.59 -3.79
N GLU A 43 1.64 -3.45 -4.54
CA GLU A 43 3.02 -3.84 -4.23
C GLU A 43 3.98 -2.67 -4.28
N LYS A 44 3.83 -1.76 -5.25
CA LYS A 44 4.65 -0.55 -5.33
C LYS A 44 4.40 0.39 -4.14
N ILE A 45 3.14 0.56 -3.72
CA ILE A 45 2.79 1.35 -2.53
C ILE A 45 3.34 0.69 -1.27
N LEU A 46 3.16 -0.62 -1.13
CA LEU A 46 3.63 -1.38 0.01
C LEU A 46 5.15 -1.29 0.12
N ALA A 47 5.89 -1.36 -0.98
CA ALA A 47 7.34 -1.29 -0.96
C ALA A 47 7.89 0.13 -0.74
N ASN A 48 7.26 1.16 -1.33
CA ASN A 48 7.94 2.44 -1.50
C ASN A 48 7.25 3.63 -0.82
N SER A 49 5.96 3.54 -0.47
CA SER A 49 5.22 4.70 0.06
C SER A 49 5.78 5.17 1.41
N THR A 50 6.04 6.48 1.52
CA THR A 50 6.36 7.15 2.79
C THR A 50 5.13 7.24 3.72
N HIS A 51 3.93 7.30 3.13
CA HIS A 51 2.66 7.47 3.84
C HIS A 51 1.75 6.25 3.65
N LEU A 52 2.29 5.06 3.94
CA LEU A 52 1.71 3.75 3.64
C LEU A 52 0.18 3.66 3.86
N PHE A 53 -0.31 3.93 5.06
CA PHE A 53 -1.74 3.76 5.37
C PHE A 53 -2.63 4.75 4.63
N ARG A 54 -2.17 5.99 4.43
CA ARG A 54 -2.93 6.99 3.68
C ARG A 54 -3.02 6.59 2.21
N ASP A 55 -1.90 6.14 1.66
CA ASP A 55 -1.78 5.84 0.25
C ASP A 55 -2.50 4.52 -0.11
N LEU A 56 -2.59 3.55 0.82
CA LEU A 56 -3.41 2.35 0.62
C LEU A 56 -4.92 2.59 0.69
N LYS A 57 -5.39 3.70 1.28
CA LYS A 57 -6.83 4.06 1.31
C LYS A 57 -7.41 4.40 -0.07
N ILE A 58 -6.57 4.45 -1.11
CA ILE A 58 -7.05 4.59 -2.49
C ILE A 58 -7.81 3.34 -2.97
N PHE A 59 -7.54 2.18 -2.36
CA PHE A 59 -8.26 0.95 -2.65
C PHE A 59 -9.53 0.84 -1.78
N PRO A 60 -10.66 0.39 -2.35
CA PRO A 60 -11.80 -0.09 -1.56
C PRO A 60 -11.35 -1.19 -0.59
N ARG A 61 -11.98 -1.27 0.57
CA ARG A 61 -11.63 -2.22 1.65
C ARG A 61 -11.60 -3.67 1.14
N ASP A 62 -12.62 -4.09 0.40
CA ASP A 62 -12.74 -5.45 -0.13
C ASP A 62 -11.61 -5.78 -1.11
N ASN A 63 -11.21 -4.81 -1.95
CA ASN A 63 -10.04 -4.97 -2.81
C ASN A 63 -8.77 -5.10 -1.98
N LEU A 64 -8.60 -4.26 -0.94
CA LEU A 64 -7.42 -4.31 -0.09
C LEU A 64 -7.27 -5.67 0.60
N GLU A 65 -8.37 -6.27 1.04
CA GLU A 65 -8.39 -7.61 1.65
C GLU A 65 -7.90 -8.69 0.68
N ILE A 66 -8.39 -8.66 -0.56
CA ILE A 66 -7.94 -9.57 -1.62
C ILE A 66 -6.45 -9.36 -1.89
N LEU A 67 -6.01 -8.12 -2.09
CA LEU A 67 -4.64 -7.77 -2.47
C LEU A 67 -3.62 -8.18 -1.39
N ILE A 68 -3.93 -7.94 -0.12
CA ILE A 68 -3.04 -8.33 0.99
C ILE A 68 -3.02 -9.83 1.20
N GLY A 69 -4.17 -10.50 1.02
CA GLY A 69 -4.30 -11.95 1.11
C GLY A 69 -3.53 -12.67 0.01
N SER A 70 -3.54 -12.14 -1.22
CA SER A 70 -2.76 -12.70 -2.35
C SER A 70 -1.28 -12.32 -2.34
N TYR A 71 -0.89 -11.31 -1.57
CA TYR A 71 0.50 -10.84 -1.56
C TYR A 71 1.44 -11.84 -0.88
N THR A 72 2.39 -12.35 -1.65
CA THR A 72 3.51 -13.17 -1.16
C THR A 72 4.72 -12.29 -0.95
N VAL A 73 5.25 -12.25 0.28
CA VAL A 73 6.44 -11.45 0.60
C VAL A 73 7.63 -12.00 -0.21
N PRO A 74 8.27 -11.19 -1.06
CA PRO A 74 9.41 -11.64 -1.86
C PRO A 74 10.64 -11.90 -0.99
N ALA A 75 11.58 -12.67 -1.52
CA ALA A 75 12.85 -12.96 -0.83
C ALA A 75 13.72 -11.71 -0.65
N PHE A 76 13.69 -10.79 -1.63
CA PHE A 76 14.38 -9.51 -1.54
C PHE A 76 13.67 -8.59 -0.55
N ASN A 77 14.43 -7.98 0.37
CA ASN A 77 13.92 -7.07 1.40
C ASN A 77 12.78 -7.67 2.26
N ARG A 78 12.83 -8.99 2.47
CA ARG A 78 11.76 -9.79 3.09
C ARG A 78 11.32 -9.24 4.45
N GLU A 79 12.26 -8.88 5.32
CA GLU A 79 11.98 -8.39 6.67
C GLU A 79 11.23 -7.05 6.64
N TYR A 80 11.68 -6.12 5.81
CA TYR A 80 11.02 -4.82 5.65
C TYR A 80 9.58 -4.97 5.14
N LEU A 81 9.40 -5.80 4.11
CA LEU A 81 8.10 -6.01 3.48
C LEU A 81 7.16 -6.85 4.36
N SER A 82 7.67 -7.82 5.12
CA SER A 82 6.86 -8.59 6.07
C SER A 82 6.34 -7.70 7.20
N ARG A 83 7.19 -6.82 7.75
CA ARG A 83 6.77 -5.83 8.75
C ARG A 83 5.70 -4.91 8.20
N ARG A 84 5.89 -4.38 7.00
CA ARG A 84 4.88 -3.50 6.36
C ARG A 84 3.58 -4.23 6.07
N LYS A 85 3.62 -5.49 5.61
CA LYS A 85 2.43 -6.34 5.46
C LYS A 85 1.68 -6.47 6.80
N ASN A 86 2.36 -6.88 7.87
CA ASN A 86 1.74 -7.06 9.18
C ASN A 86 1.15 -5.76 9.76
N MET A 87 1.83 -4.62 9.56
CA MET A 87 1.28 -3.31 9.94
C MET A 87 -0.03 -2.98 9.19
N VAL A 88 -0.11 -3.30 7.91
CA VAL A 88 -1.32 -3.06 7.10
C VAL A 88 -2.44 -4.02 7.52
N GLU A 89 -2.11 -5.30 7.74
CA GLU A 89 -3.03 -6.31 8.27
C GLU A 89 -3.65 -5.89 9.61
N TYR A 90 -2.81 -5.44 10.54
CA TYR A 90 -3.25 -4.89 11.83
C TYR A 90 -4.11 -3.64 11.64
N HIS A 91 -3.62 -2.64 10.90
CA HIS A 91 -4.30 -1.33 10.79
C HIS A 91 -5.67 -1.41 10.11
N PHE A 92 -5.80 -2.20 9.03
CA PHE A 92 -7.04 -2.25 8.27
C PHE A 92 -7.96 -3.38 8.71
N PHE A 93 -7.42 -4.51 9.17
CA PHE A 93 -8.20 -5.73 9.42
C PHE A 93 -8.16 -6.20 10.88
N ASN A 94 -7.50 -5.46 11.78
CA ASN A 94 -7.36 -5.81 13.20
C ASN A 94 -6.78 -7.23 13.41
N GLN A 95 -5.95 -7.71 12.49
CA GLN A 95 -5.18 -8.94 12.68
C GLN A 95 -4.11 -8.74 13.75
N GLU A 96 -3.48 -9.82 14.21
CA GLU A 96 -2.45 -9.73 15.25
C GLU A 96 -1.20 -8.95 14.79
N LEU A 97 -0.75 -7.99 15.60
CA LEU A 97 0.52 -7.30 15.40
C LEU A 97 1.65 -8.20 15.93
N THR A 98 2.43 -8.79 15.03
CA THR A 98 3.52 -9.70 15.38
C THR A 98 4.85 -8.98 15.58
N ILE A 99 4.88 -7.68 15.28
CA ILE A 99 6.06 -6.84 15.42
C ILE A 99 6.22 -6.41 16.88
N GLU A 100 7.15 -7.04 17.59
CA GLU A 100 7.37 -6.81 19.02
C GLU A 100 7.60 -5.34 19.37
N GLU A 101 8.38 -4.59 18.59
CA GLU A 101 8.69 -3.18 18.91
C GLU A 101 7.50 -2.24 18.75
N LEU A 102 6.42 -2.70 18.10
CA LEU A 102 5.19 -1.92 17.91
C LEU A 102 4.08 -2.35 18.87
N LYS A 103 4.25 -3.44 19.63
CA LYS A 103 3.28 -3.86 20.64
C LYS A 103 3.35 -2.89 21.82
N TRP A 104 2.19 -2.46 22.30
CA TRP A 104 2.11 -1.69 23.54
C TRP A 104 2.38 -2.63 24.71
N THR A 105 3.50 -2.43 25.41
CA THR A 105 3.73 -3.10 26.70
C THR A 105 2.81 -2.47 27.74
N VAL A 106 1.80 -3.22 28.16
CA VAL A 106 0.89 -2.85 29.27
C VAL A 106 1.61 -3.05 30.60
#